data_AF-A0AAJ1HQT2-F1
#
_entry.id   AF-A0AAJ1HQT2-F1
#
_cell.length_a   1.000
_cell.length_b   1.000
_cell.length_c   1.000
_cell.angle_alpha   90.00
_cell.angle_beta   90.00
_cell.angle_gamma   90.00
#
_symmetry.space_group_name_H-M   'P 1'
#
loop_
_entity.id
_entity.type
_entity.pdbx_description
1 polymer ?
#
loop_
_entity_poly.entity_id
_entity_poly.type
_entity_poly.pdbx_seq_one_letter_code
_entity_poly.pdbx_strand_id
1 'polypeptide(L)'
;MATNPAKIQDTILILSDSIDDFIEEAERLLDTDNVNILEILYLLGMKVNEFKEEDAEPLVKTISENLKQLPVYYHTQLLRGFINRYYGEKFDNTDTVPLDATSLAIRDLLMKEAAEYINITKLIPSPLEVIYLFLHGVINKQSGVTNSEYTNLTAILNNEPAQKRALLDYLDKFDIAYSDDLQQGVLKHAK
;
A
#
# COMPACT_ATOMS: atom_id res chain seq x y z
N MET A 1 -2.22 -6.76 -23.74
CA MET A 1 -3.42 -5.94 -24.00
C MET A 1 -2.97 -4.49 -24.03
N ALA A 2 -3.23 -3.76 -25.12
CA ALA A 2 -2.97 -2.33 -25.16
C ALA A 2 -3.77 -1.62 -24.07
N THR A 3 -3.08 -0.94 -23.17
CA THR A 3 -3.66 -0.17 -22.07
C THR A 3 -4.39 1.05 -22.63
N ASN A 4 -5.72 0.97 -22.73
CA ASN A 4 -6.55 2.09 -23.14
C ASN A 4 -6.54 3.16 -22.02
N PRO A 5 -6.06 4.40 -22.27
CA PRO A 5 -5.96 5.44 -21.24
C PRO A 5 -7.29 5.75 -20.54
N ALA A 6 -8.42 5.70 -21.26
CA ALA A 6 -9.74 5.91 -20.67
C ALA A 6 -10.08 4.82 -19.65
N LYS A 7 -9.79 3.55 -19.98
CA LYS A 7 -10.01 2.43 -19.06
C LYS A 7 -9.14 2.52 -17.82
N ILE A 8 -7.88 2.97 -17.95
CA ILE A 8 -7.00 3.19 -16.80
C ILE A 8 -7.59 4.26 -15.88
N GLN A 9 -8.08 5.37 -16.45
CA GLN A 9 -8.67 6.44 -15.67
C GLN A 9 -9.95 6.01 -14.95
N ASP A 10 -10.81 5.24 -15.62
CA ASP A 10 -12.01 4.65 -15.01
C ASP A 10 -11.62 3.69 -13.86
N THR A 11 -10.63 2.82 -14.07
CA THR A 11 -10.11 1.91 -13.03
C THR A 11 -9.56 2.66 -11.82
N ILE A 12 -8.80 3.75 -12.04
CA ILE A 12 -8.26 4.58 -10.94
C ILE A 12 -9.40 5.24 -10.16
N LEU A 13 -10.45 5.71 -10.84
CA LEU A 13 -11.62 6.31 -10.18
C LEU A 13 -12.38 5.27 -9.34
N ILE A 14 -12.68 4.10 -9.93
CA ILE A 14 -13.35 3.01 -9.20
C ILE A 14 -12.56 2.58 -7.97
N LEU A 15 -11.23 2.42 -8.11
CA LEU A 15 -10.36 2.08 -6.99
C LEU A 15 -10.33 3.18 -5.94
N SER A 16 -10.35 4.44 -6.37
CA SER A 16 -10.40 5.58 -5.48
C SER A 16 -11.64 5.57 -4.61
N ASP A 17 -12.81 5.34 -5.19
CA ASP A 17 -14.08 5.32 -4.45
C ASP A 17 -14.17 4.07 -3.56
N SER A 18 -13.79 2.90 -4.10
CA SER A 18 -13.85 1.63 -3.36
C SER A 18 -12.90 1.60 -2.16
N ILE A 19 -11.80 2.35 -2.22
CA ILE A 19 -10.86 2.45 -1.10
C ILE A 19 -11.48 3.24 0.05
N ASP A 20 -12.26 4.29 -0.24
CA ASP A 20 -12.92 5.10 0.79
C ASP A 20 -14.00 4.25 1.49
N ASP A 21 -14.81 3.52 0.72
CA ASP A 21 -15.76 2.52 1.25
C ASP A 21 -15.05 1.45 2.10
N PHE A 22 -13.80 1.10 1.76
CA PHE A 22 -13.03 0.10 2.51
C PHE A 22 -12.51 0.62 3.84
N ILE A 23 -12.28 1.93 4.00
CA ILE A 23 -11.95 2.53 5.30
C ILE A 23 -13.11 2.30 6.27
N GLU A 24 -14.33 2.66 5.86
CA GLU A 24 -15.54 2.49 6.67
C GLU A 24 -15.76 1.01 7.04
N GLU A 25 -15.56 0.12 6.07
CA GLU A 25 -15.65 -1.33 6.30
C GLU A 25 -14.57 -1.83 7.27
N ALA A 26 -13.34 -1.31 7.21
CA ALA A 26 -12.27 -1.67 8.13
C ALA A 26 -12.58 -1.25 9.58
N GLU A 27 -13.12 -0.04 9.77
CA GLU A 27 -13.58 0.46 11.07
C GLU A 27 -14.69 -0.43 11.66
N ARG A 28 -15.63 -0.84 10.81
CA ARG A 28 -16.69 -1.81 11.19
C ARG A 28 -16.15 -3.17 11.59
N LEU A 29 -15.18 -3.71 10.85
CA LEU A 29 -14.61 -5.04 11.10
C LEU A 29 -13.74 -5.09 12.36
N LEU A 30 -13.08 -3.98 12.69
CA LEU A 30 -12.22 -3.87 13.86
C LEU A 30 -12.96 -3.40 15.12
N ASP A 31 -14.26 -3.11 15.01
CA ASP A 31 -15.11 -2.59 16.10
C ASP A 31 -14.51 -1.34 16.75
N THR A 32 -13.96 -0.44 15.92
CA THR A 32 -13.32 0.80 16.38
C THR A 32 -13.27 1.87 15.30
N ASP A 33 -13.51 3.13 15.68
CA ASP A 33 -13.37 4.30 14.80
C ASP A 33 -11.90 4.81 14.74
N ASN A 34 -11.02 4.23 15.56
CA ASN A 34 -9.61 4.61 15.70
C ASN A 34 -8.66 3.63 15.01
N VAL A 35 -9.04 3.15 13.82
CA VAL A 35 -8.15 2.32 13.00
C VAL A 35 -7.07 3.18 12.39
N ASN A 36 -5.80 2.77 12.51
CA ASN A 36 -4.67 3.44 11.87
C ASN A 36 -4.45 2.95 10.43
N ILE A 37 -3.78 3.74 9.58
CA ILE A 37 -3.63 3.41 8.16
C ILE A 37 -2.88 2.09 7.91
N LEU A 38 -1.95 1.71 8.78
CA LEU A 38 -1.19 0.47 8.62
C LEU A 38 -2.10 -0.74 8.87
N GLU A 39 -3.02 -0.66 9.81
CA GLU A 39 -4.06 -1.68 10.03
C GLU A 39 -4.98 -1.80 8.81
N ILE A 40 -5.41 -0.67 8.23
CA ILE A 40 -6.27 -0.68 7.03
C ILE A 40 -5.53 -1.32 5.85
N LEU A 41 -4.27 -0.92 5.60
CA LEU A 41 -3.46 -1.48 4.53
C LEU A 41 -3.17 -2.97 4.74
N TYR A 42 -2.94 -3.40 5.97
CA TYR A 42 -2.78 -4.81 6.31
C TYR A 42 -4.07 -5.60 6.06
N LEU A 43 -5.21 -5.12 6.56
CA LEU A 43 -6.52 -5.72 6.34
C LEU A 43 -6.85 -5.81 4.85
N LEU A 44 -6.61 -4.74 4.09
CA LEU A 44 -6.82 -4.73 2.65
C LEU A 44 -5.97 -5.81 1.97
N GLY A 45 -4.68 -5.87 2.29
CA GLY A 45 -3.77 -6.87 1.76
C GLY A 45 -4.20 -8.31 2.09
N MET A 46 -4.57 -8.57 3.35
CA MET A 46 -5.11 -9.88 3.76
C MET A 46 -6.36 -10.23 2.97
N LYS A 47 -7.35 -9.33 2.92
CA LYS A 47 -8.65 -9.56 2.28
C LYS A 47 -8.48 -9.79 0.77
N VAL A 48 -7.60 -9.05 0.10
CA VAL A 48 -7.28 -9.25 -1.32
C VAL A 48 -6.55 -10.58 -1.57
N ASN A 49 -5.73 -11.06 -0.63
CA ASN A 49 -4.91 -12.26 -0.77
C ASN A 49 -5.61 -13.56 -0.31
N GLU A 50 -6.47 -13.50 0.71
CA GLU A 50 -7.04 -14.68 1.38
C GLU A 50 -8.38 -15.15 0.81
N PHE A 51 -9.17 -14.26 0.19
CA PHE A 51 -10.45 -14.69 -0.34
C PHE A 51 -10.30 -15.41 -1.68
N LYS A 52 -10.87 -16.62 -1.74
CA LYS A 52 -11.30 -17.20 -3.01
C LYS A 52 -12.36 -16.25 -3.60
N GLU A 53 -12.28 -15.94 -4.89
CA GLU A 53 -13.12 -14.94 -5.58
C GLU A 53 -14.65 -15.16 -5.42
N GLU A 54 -15.03 -16.35 -4.95
CA GLU A 54 -16.41 -16.81 -4.74
C GLU A 54 -16.99 -16.38 -3.38
N ASP A 55 -16.15 -16.17 -2.36
CA ASP A 55 -16.56 -15.84 -0.98
C ASP A 55 -16.21 -14.39 -0.57
N ALA A 56 -15.52 -13.64 -1.44
CA ALA A 56 -15.14 -12.26 -1.19
C ALA A 56 -16.37 -11.35 -1.15
N GLU A 57 -16.41 -10.44 -0.16
CA GLU A 57 -17.38 -9.34 -0.15
C GLU A 57 -17.28 -8.53 -1.45
N PRO A 58 -18.40 -8.04 -2.03
CA PRO A 58 -18.41 -7.36 -3.33
C PRO A 58 -17.40 -6.23 -3.46
N LEU A 59 -17.18 -5.49 -2.36
CA LEU A 59 -16.20 -4.41 -2.29
C LEU A 59 -14.76 -4.92 -2.48
N VAL A 60 -14.36 -5.94 -1.72
CA VAL A 60 -13.03 -6.55 -1.81
C VAL A 60 -12.79 -7.16 -3.19
N LYS A 61 -13.82 -7.79 -3.77
CA LYS A 61 -13.76 -8.30 -5.13
C LYS A 61 -13.51 -7.18 -6.15
N THR A 62 -14.25 -6.09 -6.04
CA THR A 62 -14.10 -4.91 -6.91
C THR A 62 -12.68 -4.34 -6.81
N ILE A 63 -12.15 -4.19 -5.59
CA ILE A 63 -10.78 -3.69 -5.38
C ILE A 63 -9.76 -4.64 -5.98
N SER A 64 -9.86 -5.95 -5.70
CA SER A 64 -8.93 -6.97 -6.18
C SER A 64 -8.90 -7.04 -7.72
N GLU A 65 -10.06 -7.07 -8.37
CA GLU A 65 -10.15 -7.14 -9.84
C GLU A 65 -9.55 -5.89 -10.51
N ASN A 66 -9.83 -4.71 -9.96
CA ASN A 66 -9.30 -3.47 -10.52
C ASN A 66 -7.80 -3.31 -10.26
N LEU A 67 -7.28 -3.71 -9.09
CA LEU A 67 -5.84 -3.74 -8.82
C LEU A 67 -5.08 -4.71 -9.74
N LYS A 68 -5.67 -5.88 -10.05
CA LYS A 68 -5.06 -6.84 -10.99
C LYS A 68 -4.98 -6.31 -12.43
N GLN A 69 -5.93 -5.46 -12.82
CA GLN A 69 -5.99 -4.88 -14.17
C GLN A 69 -5.14 -3.62 -14.31
N LEU A 70 -4.91 -2.90 -13.21
CA LEU A 70 -4.09 -1.71 -13.17
C LEU A 70 -2.60 -2.09 -13.29
N PRO A 71 -1.84 -1.49 -14.23
CA PRO A 71 -0.39 -1.68 -14.24
C PRO A 71 0.26 -1.16 -12.96
N VAL A 72 1.23 -1.90 -12.41
CA VAL A 72 1.97 -1.55 -11.19
C VAL A 72 2.52 -0.12 -11.21
N TYR A 73 2.89 0.39 -12.39
CA TYR A 73 3.29 1.79 -12.60
C TYR A 73 2.33 2.82 -11.96
N TYR A 74 1.02 2.56 -11.98
CA TYR A 74 0.00 3.47 -11.42
C TYR A 74 -0.28 3.24 -9.94
N HIS A 75 0.23 2.15 -9.35
CA HIS A 75 -0.10 1.79 -7.97
C HIS A 75 0.50 2.77 -6.96
N THR A 76 1.67 3.35 -7.24
CA THR A 76 2.25 4.38 -6.36
C THR A 76 1.36 5.61 -6.27
N GLN A 77 0.83 6.08 -7.41
CA GLN A 77 -0.07 7.24 -7.44
C GLN A 77 -1.40 6.96 -6.74
N LEU A 78 -1.97 5.77 -6.98
CA LEU A 78 -3.18 5.32 -6.32
C LEU A 78 -3.00 5.30 -4.79
N LEU A 79 -1.94 4.64 -4.32
CA LEU A 79 -1.66 4.49 -2.90
C LEU A 79 -1.32 5.83 -2.23
N ARG A 80 -0.61 6.73 -2.93
CA ARG A 80 -0.39 8.11 -2.46
C ARG A 80 -1.71 8.86 -2.31
N GLY A 81 -2.63 8.70 -3.26
CA GLY A 81 -3.98 9.26 -3.20
C GLY A 81 -4.76 8.76 -2.00
N PHE A 82 -4.70 7.45 -1.73
CA PHE A 82 -5.31 6.84 -0.56
C PHE A 82 -4.76 7.40 0.76
N ILE A 83 -3.44 7.39 0.93
CA ILE A 83 -2.78 7.91 2.14
C ILE A 83 -3.17 9.36 2.38
N ASN A 84 -3.13 10.20 1.35
CA ASN A 84 -3.46 11.61 1.50
C ASN A 84 -4.94 11.84 1.84
N ARG A 85 -5.86 11.03 1.31
CA ARG A 85 -7.28 11.11 1.65
C ARG A 85 -7.54 10.69 3.09
N TYR A 86 -7.09 9.51 3.48
CA TYR A 86 -7.24 9.02 4.86
C TYR A 86 -6.78 10.07 5.90
N TYR A 87 -5.60 10.66 5.70
CA TYR A 87 -5.10 11.70 6.62
C TYR A 87 -5.73 13.09 6.40
N GLY A 88 -6.27 13.38 5.22
CA GLY A 88 -6.97 14.64 4.94
C GLY A 88 -8.37 14.69 5.56
N GLU A 89 -9.03 13.53 5.65
CA GLU A 89 -10.33 13.37 6.29
C GLU A 89 -10.21 13.29 7.82
N LYS A 90 -9.16 12.63 8.34
CA LYS A 90 -8.95 12.51 9.80
C LYS A 90 -8.24 13.71 10.45
N PHE A 91 -7.50 14.55 9.72
CA PHE A 91 -6.70 15.65 10.32
C PHE A 91 -6.78 16.97 9.54
N ASP A 92 -7.35 18.00 10.19
CA ASP A 92 -7.46 19.38 9.66
C ASP A 92 -6.11 20.08 9.41
N ASN A 93 -5.00 19.56 9.94
CA ASN A 93 -3.68 20.15 9.78
C ASN A 93 -2.63 19.06 9.61
N THR A 94 -2.18 18.88 8.37
CA THR A 94 -1.02 18.04 8.07
C THR A 94 0.21 18.93 7.97
N ASP A 95 0.61 19.48 9.11
CA ASP A 95 1.93 20.10 9.22
C ASP A 95 2.99 19.09 8.73
N THR A 96 3.98 19.59 8.00
CA THR A 96 5.11 18.81 7.51
C THR A 96 5.87 18.22 8.68
N VAL A 97 5.54 16.99 9.06
CA VAL A 97 6.26 16.30 10.14
C VAL A 97 7.66 15.97 9.67
N PRO A 98 8.70 16.39 10.41
CA PRO A 98 10.08 16.08 10.07
C PRO A 98 10.28 14.57 9.96
N LEU A 99 11.15 14.12 9.04
CA LEU A 99 11.59 12.74 9.03
C LEU A 99 12.33 12.44 10.33
N ASP A 100 11.69 11.68 11.22
CA ASP A 100 12.36 11.11 12.38
C ASP A 100 13.04 9.77 12.03
N ALA A 101 13.87 9.28 12.96
CA ALA A 101 14.62 8.04 12.76
C ALA A 101 13.71 6.83 12.56
N THR A 102 12.52 6.81 13.16
CA THR A 102 11.55 5.71 13.06
C THR A 102 10.91 5.69 11.67
N SER A 103 10.46 6.84 11.17
CA SER A 103 9.90 6.96 9.82
C SER A 103 10.93 6.55 8.76
N LEU A 104 12.19 6.97 8.92
CA LEU A 104 13.29 6.57 8.03
C LEU A 104 13.50 5.05 8.06
N ALA A 105 13.50 4.45 9.25
CA ALA A 105 13.69 3.01 9.42
C ALA A 105 12.57 2.20 8.78
N ILE A 106 11.30 2.56 8.99
CA ILE A 106 10.15 1.89 8.35
C ILE A 106 10.25 1.98 6.83
N ARG A 107 10.55 3.17 6.31
CA ARG A 107 10.74 3.38 4.88
C ARG A 107 11.87 2.54 4.29
N ASP A 108 13.00 2.40 4.99
CA ASP A 108 14.11 1.57 4.52
C ASP A 108 13.79 0.07 4.61
N LEU A 109 12.98 -0.35 5.60
CA LEU A 109 12.49 -1.73 5.70
C LEU A 109 11.54 -2.09 4.55
N LEU A 110 10.63 -1.19 4.18
CA LEU A 110 9.76 -1.39 3.02
C LEU A 110 10.56 -1.48 1.71
N MET A 111 11.58 -0.64 1.53
CA MET A 111 12.47 -0.74 0.36
C MET A 111 13.28 -2.05 0.34
N LYS A 112 13.72 -2.53 1.50
CA LYS A 112 14.39 -3.83 1.63
C LYS A 112 13.45 -4.97 1.22
N GLU A 113 12.21 -4.97 1.71
CA GLU A 113 11.19 -5.97 1.37
C GLU A 113 10.92 -6.00 -0.15
N ALA A 114 10.79 -4.83 -0.79
CA ALA A 114 10.65 -4.73 -2.24
C ALA A 114 11.85 -5.34 -3.00
N ALA A 115 13.07 -5.04 -2.55
CA ALA A 115 14.29 -5.57 -3.16
C ALA A 115 14.42 -7.09 -2.99
N GLU A 116 14.02 -7.63 -1.83
CA GLU A 116 14.00 -9.07 -1.55
C GLU A 116 12.98 -9.78 -2.45
N TYR A 117 11.78 -9.23 -2.59
CA TYR A 117 10.77 -9.75 -3.52
C TYR A 117 11.30 -9.82 -4.95
N ILE A 118 11.87 -8.72 -5.45
CA ILE A 118 12.45 -8.66 -6.81
C ILE A 118 13.56 -9.69 -6.97
N ASN A 119 14.41 -9.87 -5.95
CA ASN A 119 15.47 -10.86 -6.03
C ASN A 119 14.92 -12.29 -6.17
N ILE A 120 13.81 -12.60 -5.51
CA ILE A 120 13.18 -13.93 -5.52
C ILE A 120 12.38 -14.14 -6.81
N THR A 121 11.51 -13.20 -7.18
CA THR A 121 10.50 -13.38 -8.24
C THR A 121 10.94 -12.85 -9.60
N LYS A 122 11.96 -11.97 -9.62
CA LYS A 122 12.37 -11.17 -10.79
C LYS A 122 11.29 -10.22 -11.31
N LEU A 123 10.27 -9.94 -10.50
CA LEU A 123 9.19 -8.99 -10.80
C LEU A 123 9.21 -7.83 -9.81
N ILE A 124 8.90 -6.63 -10.29
CA ILE A 124 8.71 -5.45 -9.44
C ILE A 124 7.32 -5.57 -8.79
N PRO A 125 7.22 -5.67 -7.45
CA PRO A 125 5.94 -5.84 -6.76
C PRO A 125 5.10 -4.58 -6.78
N SER A 126 3.81 -4.71 -6.49
CA SER A 126 2.99 -3.55 -6.15
C SER A 126 3.49 -2.92 -4.83
N PRO A 127 3.55 -1.58 -4.69
CA PRO A 127 3.93 -0.97 -3.42
C PRO A 127 2.96 -1.31 -2.27
N LEU A 128 1.68 -1.61 -2.59
CA LEU A 128 0.72 -2.14 -1.63
C LEU A 128 1.08 -3.57 -1.17
N GLU A 129 1.55 -4.41 -2.09
CA GLU A 129 1.95 -5.79 -1.80
C GLU A 129 3.17 -5.81 -0.88
N VAL A 130 4.14 -4.91 -1.10
CA VAL A 130 5.31 -4.73 -0.22
C VAL A 130 4.88 -4.36 1.21
N ILE A 131 3.97 -3.39 1.36
CA ILE A 131 3.46 -3.00 2.68
C ILE A 131 2.78 -4.18 3.35
N TYR A 132 1.92 -4.90 2.62
CA TYR A 132 1.25 -6.08 3.13
C TYR A 132 2.25 -7.16 3.59
N LEU A 133 3.23 -7.51 2.76
CA LEU A 133 4.23 -8.53 3.07
C LEU A 133 5.05 -8.16 4.31
N PHE A 134 5.51 -6.91 4.38
CA PHE A 134 6.22 -6.39 5.55
C PHE A 134 5.38 -6.50 6.83
N LEU A 135 4.14 -5.99 6.81
CA LEU A 135 3.25 -6.03 7.98
C LEU A 135 2.91 -7.48 8.36
N HIS A 136 2.59 -8.32 7.38
CA HIS A 136 2.26 -9.73 7.60
C HIS A 136 3.44 -10.51 8.18
N GLY A 137 4.66 -10.26 7.70
CA GLY A 137 5.89 -10.84 8.24
C GLY A 137 6.08 -10.49 9.71
N VAL A 138 6.00 -9.20 10.03
CA VAL A 138 6.21 -8.69 11.40
C VAL A 138 5.10 -9.16 12.36
N ILE A 139 3.83 -9.07 11.96
CA ILE A 139 2.67 -9.46 12.80
C ILE A 139 2.70 -10.96 13.11
N ASN A 140 2.95 -11.80 12.10
CA ASN A 140 2.95 -13.25 12.27
C ASN A 140 4.30 -13.81 12.74
N LYS A 141 5.26 -12.95 13.07
CA LYS A 141 6.60 -13.31 13.53
C LYS A 141 7.26 -14.37 12.64
N GLN A 142 7.18 -14.15 11.33
CA GLN A 142 7.78 -15.07 10.37
C GLN A 142 9.29 -15.20 10.61
N SER A 143 9.83 -16.38 10.32
CA SER A 143 11.25 -16.69 10.47
C SER A 143 12.10 -15.65 9.72
N GLY A 144 12.94 -14.90 10.43
CA GLY A 144 13.81 -13.88 9.84
C GLY A 144 13.49 -12.44 10.26
N VAL A 145 12.30 -12.18 10.83
CA VAL A 145 11.98 -10.87 11.42
C VAL A 145 12.85 -10.59 12.64
N THR A 146 13.49 -9.44 12.63
CA THR A 146 14.34 -8.96 13.70
C THR A 146 13.54 -8.24 14.79
N ASN A 147 14.05 -8.27 16.03
CA ASN A 147 13.46 -7.47 17.12
C ASN A 147 13.43 -5.97 16.79
N SER A 148 14.37 -5.48 15.99
CA SER A 148 14.39 -4.07 15.57
C SER A 148 13.23 -3.75 14.63
N GLU A 149 12.90 -4.62 13.68
CA GLU A 149 11.75 -4.45 12.77
C GLU A 149 10.43 -4.39 13.55
N TYR A 150 10.22 -5.31 14.50
CA TYR A 150 9.05 -5.29 15.38
C TYR A 150 8.98 -4.03 16.25
N THR A 151 10.11 -3.61 16.83
CA THR A 151 10.20 -2.42 17.67
C THR A 151 9.88 -1.15 16.87
N ASN A 152 10.45 -1.01 15.67
CA ASN A 152 10.20 0.13 14.79
C ASN A 152 8.73 0.20 14.37
N LEU A 153 8.11 -0.94 14.03
CA LEU A 153 6.68 -0.97 13.68
C LEU A 153 5.83 -0.54 14.88
N THR A 154 6.08 -1.11 16.05
CA THR A 154 5.30 -0.79 17.25
C THR A 154 5.45 0.68 17.66
N ALA A 155 6.63 1.26 17.45
CA ALA A 155 6.89 2.67 17.75
C ALA A 155 6.08 3.65 16.86
N ILE A 156 5.66 3.22 15.66
CA ILE A 156 4.93 4.06 14.72
C ILE A 156 3.41 3.84 14.74
N LEU A 157 2.91 2.72 15.30
CA LEU A 157 1.48 2.35 15.28
C LEU A 157 0.53 3.42 15.87
N ASN A 158 1.00 4.19 16.86
CA ASN A 158 0.21 5.27 17.48
C ASN A 158 0.73 6.67 17.11
N ASN A 159 1.57 6.78 16.09
CA ASN A 159 2.14 8.04 15.61
C ASN A 159 1.76 8.24 14.14
N GLU A 160 0.52 8.69 13.95
CA GLU A 160 -0.11 8.97 12.65
C GLU A 160 0.73 9.87 11.74
N PRO A 161 1.33 10.98 12.21
CA PRO A 161 2.18 11.77 11.33
C PRO A 161 3.45 11.04 10.89
N ALA A 162 4.06 10.24 11.78
CA ALA A 162 5.20 9.42 11.41
C ALA A 162 4.81 8.34 10.39
N GLN A 163 3.64 7.68 10.55
CA GLN A 163 3.10 6.71 9.59
C GLN A 163 2.95 7.34 8.21
N LYS A 164 2.23 8.47 8.12
CA LYS A 164 2.05 9.22 6.88
C LYS A 164 3.39 9.51 6.23
N ARG A 165 4.34 10.02 7.03
CA ARG A 165 5.66 10.41 6.53
C ARG A 165 6.46 9.21 6.02
N ALA A 166 6.48 8.10 6.76
CA ALA A 166 7.18 6.88 6.38
C ALA A 166 6.62 6.29 5.07
N LEU A 167 5.30 6.22 4.95
CA LEU A 167 4.64 5.68 3.76
C LEU A 167 4.88 6.57 2.54
N LEU A 168 4.72 7.89 2.65
CA LEU A 168 4.95 8.79 1.52
C LEU A 168 6.42 8.81 1.08
N ASP A 169 7.37 8.81 2.02
CA ASP A 169 8.80 8.76 1.70
C ASP A 169 9.20 7.40 1.09
N TYR A 170 8.54 6.32 1.51
CA TYR A 170 8.67 5.01 0.85
C TYR A 170 8.19 5.07 -0.60
N LEU A 171 7.01 5.65 -0.87
CA LEU A 171 6.50 5.79 -2.23
C LEU A 171 7.42 6.65 -3.10
N ASP A 172 7.97 7.75 -2.56
CA ASP A 172 8.96 8.57 -3.26
C ASP A 172 10.21 7.76 -3.64
N LYS A 173 10.76 6.98 -2.70
CA LYS A 173 11.92 6.12 -2.98
C LYS A 173 11.61 5.00 -3.95
N PHE A 174 10.43 4.40 -3.85
CA PHE A 174 9.99 3.32 -4.73
C PHE A 174 9.88 3.81 -6.17
N ASP A 175 9.26 4.97 -6.39
CA ASP A 175 9.18 5.59 -7.72
C ASP A 175 10.57 5.89 -8.27
N ILE A 176 11.45 6.53 -7.49
CA ILE A 176 12.83 6.82 -7.92
C ILE A 176 13.58 5.55 -8.32
N ALA A 177 13.35 4.44 -7.62
CA ALA A 177 14.05 3.19 -7.87
C ALA A 177 13.50 2.41 -9.08
N TYR A 178 12.20 2.48 -9.35
CA TYR A 178 11.52 1.51 -10.23
C TYR A 178 10.62 2.11 -11.31
N SER A 179 10.34 3.42 -11.31
CA SER A 179 9.37 4.03 -12.23
C SER A 179 9.74 3.84 -13.70
N ASP A 180 11.02 3.96 -14.03
CA ASP A 180 11.50 3.88 -15.42
C ASP A 180 11.28 2.47 -16.01
N ASP A 181 11.57 1.43 -15.22
CA ASP A 181 11.36 0.03 -15.62
C ASP A 181 9.87 -0.28 -15.76
N LEU A 182 9.05 0.20 -14.81
CA LEU A 182 7.60 0.03 -14.82
C LEU A 182 6.96 0.77 -16.01
N GLN A 183 7.40 2.00 -16.31
CA GLN A 183 6.90 2.79 -17.43
C GLN A 183 7.21 2.12 -18.77
N GLN A 184 8.43 1.59 -18.93
CA GLN A 184 8.80 0.83 -20.13
C GLN A 184 7.93 -0.42 -20.33
N GLY A 185 7.57 -1.11 -19.24
CA GLY A 185 6.62 -2.21 -19.26
C GLY A 185 5.27 -1.80 -19.84
N VAL A 186 4.71 -0.68 -19.39
CA VAL A 186 3.44 -0.14 -19.90
C VAL A 186 3.54 0.24 -21.37
N LEU A 187 4.61 0.94 -21.78
CA LEU A 187 4.78 1.42 -23.16
C LEU A 187 5.02 0.30 -24.17
N LYS A 188 5.65 -0.81 -23.77
CA LYS A 188 5.85 -2.00 -24.62
C LYS A 188 4.54 -2.73 -24.93
N HIS A 189 3.55 -2.66 -24.04
CA HIS A 189 2.26 -3.32 -24.22
C HIS A 189 1.21 -2.43 -24.89
N ALA A 190 1.47 -1.12 -25.04
CA ALA A 190 0.59 -0.14 -25.68
C ALA A 190 0.78 0.00 -27.20
N LYS A 191 1.82 -0.62 -27.77
CA LYS A 191 2.06 -0.71 -29.23
C LYS A 191 1.51 -2.01 -29.79
#